data_AF-C7QIE2-F1
#
_entry.id   AF-C7QIE2-F1
#
_cell.length_a   1.000
_cell.length_b   1.000
_cell.length_c   1.000
_cell.angle_alpha   90.00
_cell.angle_beta   90.00
_cell.angle_gamma   90.00
#
_symmetry.space_group_name_H-M   'P 1'
#
loop_
_entity.id
_entity.type
_entity.pdbx_description
1 polymer ?
#
loop_
_entity_poly.entity_id
_entity_poly.type
_entity_poly.pdbx_seq_one_letter_code
_entity_poly.pdbx_strand_id
1 'polypeptide(L)'
;MTTNRGFICGTALVEGEFDAYSEDEFYERRIGSRAAIVPPPPPAPLFGDRPSMEHYERALRHFTDHPDSDGALTHLRDLTVQGLRAGTLTAHDLLFEVRPAAVAVAVLAEPDVAGTGAVLAAVIRAAVGERASRWAYLVDQVALWTGSLSSLLVGRDDTGIGDHLSVPPSPPNVWTGHWWRPANIMLALAPLEDGRRFFTEAIGRTAIRRAGAAQAMAGCMPLSRALVEHTLSPRGRLRARVNLAGNAFTPDVVLAELLNRAGEPAIATAVRAHDFADGELRHQAFLAVRDRPEAVRKSLGELLEHGQRQFLDLLAAVPDDDATWLHTLIKLAGEGMRPDARREAYSRLAAVSGPEVVWSLELARVGSLEAMAPEVRASMAESSAEPLAAAVRERPFRDPEATINAAAAEMRREGALDRPLPWLGSGQAKREA
;
A
#
# COMPACT_ATOMS: atom_id res chain seq x y z
N MET A 1 -43.66 -50.64 8.89
CA MET A 1 -42.79 -50.90 10.05
C MET A 1 -41.42 -51.32 9.56
N THR A 2 -40.44 -50.42 9.61
CA THR A 2 -39.01 -50.74 9.57
C THR A 2 -38.27 -49.53 10.12
N THR A 3 -37.23 -49.76 10.92
CA THR A 3 -36.55 -48.71 11.68
C THR A 3 -35.27 -48.26 10.99
N ASN A 4 -34.89 -46.99 11.16
CA ASN A 4 -33.57 -46.75 11.70
C ASN A 4 -33.51 -45.49 12.59
N ARG A 5 -32.47 -45.41 13.42
CA ARG A 5 -32.37 -44.49 14.56
C ARG A 5 -31.86 -43.11 14.14
N GLY A 6 -32.41 -42.06 14.76
CA GLY A 6 -31.76 -40.75 14.79
C GLY A 6 -30.59 -40.72 15.76
N PHE A 7 -29.70 -39.74 15.61
CA PHE A 7 -28.64 -39.42 16.56
C PHE A 7 -28.69 -37.92 16.86
N ILE A 8 -28.89 -37.58 18.13
CA ILE A 8 -28.65 -36.23 18.67
C ILE A 8 -27.49 -36.38 19.65
N CYS A 9 -26.41 -35.64 19.45
CA CYS A 9 -25.40 -35.41 20.49
C CYS A 9 -24.49 -34.22 20.12
N GLY A 10 -23.92 -33.55 21.12
CA GLY A 10 -22.60 -32.94 20.96
C GLY A 10 -22.51 -31.45 20.58
N THR A 11 -23.29 -30.57 21.24
CA THR A 11 -22.80 -29.19 21.44
C THR A 11 -21.61 -29.23 22.41
N ALA A 12 -20.40 -29.44 21.87
CA ALA A 12 -19.16 -29.29 22.62
C ALA A 12 -18.71 -27.82 22.53
N LEU A 13 -18.95 -27.06 23.59
CA LEU A 13 -18.21 -25.82 23.84
C LEU A 13 -16.75 -26.21 24.07
N VAL A 14 -15.90 -25.92 23.09
CA VAL A 14 -14.45 -25.85 23.33
C VAL A 14 -14.16 -24.38 23.63
N GLU A 15 -14.21 -24.04 24.92
CA GLU A 15 -13.52 -22.87 25.46
C GLU A 15 -12.02 -23.15 25.37
N GLY A 16 -11.50 -23.12 24.14
CA GLY A 16 -10.08 -23.10 23.87
C GLY A 16 -9.59 -21.69 24.12
N GLU A 17 -8.71 -21.54 25.09
CA GLU A 17 -7.96 -20.31 25.30
C GLU A 17 -7.27 -19.95 23.97
N PHE A 18 -7.76 -18.88 23.34
CA PHE A 18 -7.02 -18.24 22.26
C PHE A 18 -5.86 -17.49 22.90
N ASP A 19 -4.79 -18.23 23.18
CA ASP A 19 -3.48 -17.65 23.42
C ASP A 19 -3.22 -16.66 22.30
N ALA A 20 -3.10 -15.38 22.69
CA ALA A 20 -2.61 -14.36 21.79
C ALA A 20 -1.13 -14.69 21.54
N TYR A 21 -0.85 -15.39 20.44
CA TYR A 21 0.48 -15.43 19.84
C TYR A 21 0.97 -13.98 19.77
N SER A 22 1.90 -13.62 20.67
CA SER A 22 2.52 -12.32 20.64
C SER A 22 3.28 -12.21 19.33
N GLU A 23 3.36 -11.00 18.78
CA GLU A 23 4.21 -10.76 17.61
C GLU A 23 5.68 -11.06 17.98
N ASP A 24 6.03 -10.93 19.26
CA ASP A 24 7.32 -11.32 19.85
C ASP A 24 7.68 -12.80 19.62
N GLU A 25 6.79 -13.77 19.88
CA GLU A 25 7.09 -15.20 19.64
C GLU A 25 7.36 -15.50 18.15
N PHE A 26 6.71 -14.77 17.25
CA PHE A 26 6.94 -14.87 15.81
C PHE A 26 8.30 -14.27 15.42
N TYR A 27 8.73 -13.18 16.05
CA TYR A 27 10.05 -12.58 15.87
C TYR A 27 11.18 -13.41 16.49
N GLU A 28 11.03 -13.90 17.73
CA GLU A 28 12.08 -14.67 18.41
C GLU A 28 12.43 -15.96 17.67
N ARG A 29 11.45 -16.66 17.08
CA ARG A 29 11.74 -17.84 16.24
C ARG A 29 12.49 -17.51 14.95
N ARG A 30 12.41 -16.28 14.43
CA ARG A 30 13.20 -15.83 13.27
C ARG A 30 14.61 -15.40 13.67
N ILE A 31 14.80 -14.91 14.89
CA ILE A 31 16.10 -14.45 15.44
C ILE A 31 16.92 -15.61 16.03
N GLY A 32 16.27 -16.62 16.61
CA GLY A 32 16.92 -17.77 17.24
C GLY A 32 17.62 -18.75 16.29
N SER A 33 17.38 -18.64 14.97
CA SER A 33 18.16 -19.39 13.99
C SER A 33 19.56 -18.78 13.85
N ARG A 34 20.60 -19.62 13.97
CA ARG A 34 21.93 -19.25 13.47
C ARG A 34 21.86 -19.15 11.95
N ALA A 35 21.53 -17.95 11.46
CA ALA A 35 21.58 -17.64 10.05
C ALA A 35 22.97 -18.02 9.52
N ALA A 36 23.00 -18.97 8.58
CA ALA A 36 24.16 -19.08 7.71
C ALA A 36 24.35 -17.70 7.05
N ILE A 37 25.58 -17.21 6.96
CA ILE A 37 25.86 -15.94 6.30
C ILE A 37 25.66 -16.16 4.82
N VAL A 38 24.41 -15.97 4.36
CA VAL A 38 24.03 -16.02 2.96
C VAL A 38 24.89 -14.98 2.25
N PRO A 39 25.67 -15.36 1.21
CA PRO A 39 26.45 -14.38 0.47
C PRO A 39 25.49 -13.33 -0.10
N PRO A 40 25.87 -12.04 -0.12
CA PRO A 40 25.01 -11.02 -0.72
C PRO A 40 24.75 -11.37 -2.19
N PRO A 41 23.56 -11.03 -2.73
CA PRO A 41 23.28 -11.24 -4.14
C PRO A 41 24.33 -10.51 -5.00
N PRO A 42 24.63 -11.03 -6.21
CA PRO A 42 25.60 -10.39 -7.09
C PRO A 42 25.22 -8.92 -7.27
N PRO A 43 26.16 -7.96 -7.08
CA PRO A 43 25.81 -6.55 -7.15
C PRO A 43 25.24 -6.21 -8.53
N ALA A 44 24.30 -5.25 -8.56
CA ALA A 44 23.86 -4.67 -9.82
C ALA A 44 25.08 -4.17 -10.63
N PRO A 45 25.06 -4.27 -11.96
CA PRO A 45 26.20 -3.91 -12.80
C PRO A 45 26.70 -2.49 -12.51
N LEU A 46 28.01 -2.31 -12.57
CA LEU A 46 28.66 -1.03 -12.24
C LEU A 46 28.25 0.07 -13.23
N PHE A 47 28.43 1.32 -12.82
CA PHE A 47 27.99 2.50 -13.57
C PHE A 47 28.70 2.60 -14.94
N GLY A 48 28.08 2.04 -15.98
CA GLY A 48 28.63 1.89 -17.33
C GLY A 48 28.29 0.54 -17.98
N ASP A 49 28.25 -0.52 -17.19
CA ASP A 49 27.80 -1.85 -17.62
C ASP A 49 26.27 -1.88 -17.77
N ARG A 50 25.78 -2.49 -18.85
CA ARG A 50 24.35 -2.59 -19.14
C ARG A 50 23.83 -3.98 -18.75
N PRO A 51 22.84 -4.10 -17.84
CA PRO A 51 22.31 -5.41 -17.44
C PRO A 51 21.72 -6.16 -18.65
N SER A 52 22.03 -7.46 -18.73
CA SER A 52 21.68 -8.36 -19.83
C SER A 52 21.14 -9.68 -19.29
N MET A 53 20.69 -10.59 -20.18
CA MET A 53 20.24 -11.92 -19.74
C MET A 53 21.30 -12.69 -18.95
N GLU A 54 22.59 -12.57 -19.29
CA GLU A 54 23.66 -13.22 -18.52
C GLU A 54 23.74 -12.71 -17.06
N HIS A 55 23.50 -11.41 -16.84
CA HIS A 55 23.40 -10.83 -15.49
C HIS A 55 22.16 -11.35 -14.75
N TYR A 56 21.03 -11.43 -15.46
CA TYR A 56 19.77 -11.96 -14.94
C TYR A 56 19.91 -13.44 -14.52
N GLU A 57 20.48 -14.29 -15.39
CA GLU A 57 20.75 -15.71 -15.12
C GLU A 57 21.75 -15.93 -13.98
N ARG A 58 22.70 -15.01 -13.81
CA ARG A 58 23.67 -15.05 -12.69
C ARG A 58 22.98 -14.76 -11.35
N ALA A 59 22.06 -13.79 -11.33
CA ALA A 59 21.22 -13.52 -10.16
C ALA A 59 20.18 -14.63 -9.90
N LEU A 60 19.54 -15.16 -10.95
CA LEU A 60 18.56 -16.25 -10.86
C LEU A 60 19.16 -17.53 -10.28
N ARG A 61 20.38 -17.89 -10.69
CA ARG A 61 21.13 -18.99 -10.08
C ARG A 61 21.43 -18.71 -8.61
N HIS A 62 21.97 -17.54 -8.28
CA HIS A 62 22.21 -17.16 -6.88
C HIS A 62 20.96 -17.31 -6.00
N PHE A 63 19.78 -16.84 -6.44
CA PHE A 63 18.53 -16.98 -5.67
C PHE A 63 17.91 -18.39 -5.70
N THR A 64 18.38 -19.28 -6.59
CA THR A 64 18.05 -20.72 -6.53
C THR A 64 18.95 -21.43 -5.52
N ASP A 65 20.25 -21.14 -5.56
CA ASP A 65 21.25 -21.68 -4.63
C ASP A 65 21.03 -21.20 -3.19
N HIS A 66 20.40 -20.03 -3.02
CA HIS A 66 20.10 -19.37 -1.74
C HIS A 66 18.61 -19.02 -1.64
N PRO A 67 17.72 -20.02 -1.47
CA PRO A 67 16.26 -19.81 -1.49
C PRO A 67 15.74 -18.96 -0.31
N ASP A 68 16.50 -18.87 0.78
CA ASP A 68 16.19 -18.05 1.96
C ASP A 68 16.57 -16.56 1.80
N SER A 69 17.11 -16.15 0.64
CA SER A 69 17.41 -14.76 0.31
C SER A 69 16.15 -13.91 0.12
N ASP A 70 15.78 -13.14 1.14
CA ASP A 70 14.75 -12.09 1.05
C ASP A 70 15.06 -11.12 -0.12
N GLY A 71 14.03 -10.76 -0.89
CA GLY A 71 14.14 -9.78 -1.98
C GLY A 71 14.53 -10.33 -3.36
N ALA A 72 14.56 -11.65 -3.58
CA ALA A 72 14.88 -12.25 -4.87
C ALA A 72 14.06 -11.69 -6.05
N LEU A 73 12.71 -11.64 -5.91
CA LEU A 73 11.82 -11.10 -6.94
C LEU A 73 12.10 -9.62 -7.26
N THR A 74 12.45 -8.83 -6.24
CA THR A 74 12.81 -7.42 -6.34
C THR A 74 14.06 -7.22 -7.20
N HIS A 75 15.15 -7.90 -6.84
CA HIS A 75 16.42 -7.78 -7.55
C HIS A 75 16.30 -8.21 -9.02
N LEU A 76 15.59 -9.32 -9.29
CA LEU A 76 15.30 -9.77 -10.65
C LEU A 76 14.44 -8.76 -11.43
N ARG A 77 13.42 -8.16 -10.80
CA ARG A 77 12.61 -7.07 -11.40
C ARG A 77 13.50 -5.88 -11.77
N ASP A 78 14.34 -5.40 -10.85
CA ASP A 78 15.16 -4.21 -11.10
C ASP A 78 16.22 -4.43 -12.17
N LEU A 79 16.90 -5.59 -12.20
CA LEU A 79 17.80 -5.95 -13.31
C LEU A 79 17.05 -5.96 -14.65
N THR A 80 15.83 -6.52 -14.68
CA THR A 80 15.00 -6.56 -15.90
C THR A 80 14.62 -5.15 -16.35
N VAL A 81 14.14 -4.31 -15.43
CA VAL A 81 13.75 -2.93 -15.69
C VAL A 81 14.93 -2.08 -16.17
N GLN A 82 16.12 -2.26 -15.59
CA GLN A 82 17.34 -1.56 -16.03
C GLN A 82 17.79 -2.04 -17.43
N GLY A 83 17.76 -3.34 -17.71
CA GLY A 83 18.14 -3.90 -19.01
C GLY A 83 17.20 -3.45 -20.15
N LEU A 84 15.90 -3.31 -19.85
CA LEU A 84 14.91 -2.74 -20.78
C LEU A 84 15.19 -1.26 -21.08
N ARG A 85 15.48 -0.44 -20.05
CA ARG A 85 15.89 0.97 -20.24
C ARG A 85 17.18 1.11 -21.05
N ALA A 86 18.11 0.16 -20.88
CA ALA A 86 19.39 0.12 -21.56
C ALA A 86 19.34 -0.44 -23.00
N GLY A 87 18.19 -0.99 -23.42
CA GLY A 87 17.99 -1.64 -24.72
C GLY A 87 18.66 -3.01 -24.85
N THR A 88 19.11 -3.60 -23.75
CA THR A 88 19.83 -4.89 -23.68
C THR A 88 18.92 -6.06 -23.28
N LEU A 89 17.66 -5.78 -22.96
CA LEU A 89 16.56 -6.75 -22.86
C LEU A 89 15.37 -6.25 -23.71
N THR A 90 14.51 -7.16 -24.12
CA THR A 90 13.39 -6.92 -25.04
C THR A 90 12.08 -7.52 -24.54
N ALA A 91 10.98 -7.19 -25.23
CA ALA A 91 9.68 -7.83 -25.02
C ALA A 91 9.70 -9.35 -25.32
N HIS A 92 10.66 -9.86 -26.10
CA HIS A 92 10.80 -11.28 -26.39
C HIS A 92 11.40 -12.02 -25.19
N ASP A 93 12.51 -11.51 -24.63
CA ASP A 93 13.19 -12.11 -23.47
C ASP A 93 12.23 -12.18 -22.27
N LEU A 94 11.43 -11.13 -22.06
CA LEU A 94 10.35 -11.08 -21.07
C LEU A 94 9.28 -12.15 -21.24
N LEU A 95 8.97 -12.56 -22.48
CA LEU A 95 7.97 -13.59 -22.75
C LEU A 95 8.54 -14.99 -22.53
N PHE A 96 9.73 -15.26 -23.06
CA PHE A 96 10.24 -16.63 -23.20
C PHE A 96 11.33 -17.00 -22.18
N GLU A 97 12.19 -16.06 -21.75
CA GLU A 97 13.38 -16.37 -20.96
C GLU A 97 13.36 -15.86 -19.51
N VAL A 98 12.72 -14.72 -19.24
CA VAL A 98 12.60 -14.17 -17.88
C VAL A 98 11.73 -15.08 -17.00
N ARG A 99 12.35 -15.57 -15.91
CA ARG A 99 11.81 -16.56 -14.96
C ARG A 99 12.11 -16.12 -13.53
N PRO A 100 11.18 -16.25 -12.55
CA PRO A 100 9.80 -16.69 -12.69
C PRO A 100 8.92 -15.69 -13.45
N ALA A 101 7.81 -16.15 -14.02
CA ALA A 101 6.84 -15.32 -14.76
C ALA A 101 6.35 -14.10 -13.96
N ALA A 102 6.34 -14.20 -12.62
CA ALA A 102 6.10 -13.10 -11.70
C ALA A 102 6.95 -11.84 -11.98
N VAL A 103 8.21 -11.99 -12.42
CA VAL A 103 9.12 -10.88 -12.74
C VAL A 103 8.66 -10.17 -14.01
N ALA A 104 8.44 -10.91 -15.10
CA ALA A 104 7.94 -10.36 -16.36
C ALA A 104 6.57 -9.68 -16.20
N VAL A 105 5.74 -10.18 -15.28
CA VAL A 105 4.43 -9.58 -14.95
C VAL A 105 4.58 -8.31 -14.10
N ALA A 106 5.51 -8.28 -13.14
CA ALA A 106 5.77 -7.08 -12.34
C ALA A 106 6.21 -5.88 -13.20
N VAL A 107 6.95 -6.13 -14.29
CA VAL A 107 7.40 -5.11 -15.26
C VAL A 107 6.25 -4.34 -15.93
N LEU A 108 5.03 -4.87 -15.99
CA LEU A 108 3.87 -4.13 -16.54
C LEU A 108 3.43 -2.96 -15.65
N ALA A 109 3.83 -2.96 -14.36
CA ALA A 109 3.56 -1.88 -13.44
C ALA A 109 4.62 -0.75 -13.46
N GLU A 110 5.59 -0.81 -14.38
CA GLU A 110 6.71 0.13 -14.40
C GLU A 110 6.50 1.21 -15.49
N PRO A 111 6.27 2.49 -15.12
CA PRO A 111 5.94 3.54 -16.08
C PRO A 111 7.09 3.82 -17.07
N ASP A 112 8.34 3.70 -16.61
CA ASP A 112 9.54 3.98 -17.40
C ASP A 112 9.77 2.98 -18.56
N VAL A 113 9.06 1.85 -18.57
CA VAL A 113 9.09 0.83 -19.64
C VAL A 113 7.68 0.50 -20.15
N ALA A 114 6.73 1.43 -19.99
CA ALA A 114 5.31 1.25 -20.32
C ALA A 114 5.03 0.78 -21.76
N GLY A 115 5.88 1.14 -22.74
CA GLY A 115 5.75 0.64 -24.12
C GLY A 115 5.92 -0.89 -24.21
N THR A 116 6.89 -1.45 -23.49
CA THR A 116 7.09 -2.90 -23.37
C THR A 116 5.96 -3.53 -22.55
N GLY A 117 5.56 -2.89 -21.45
CA GLY A 117 4.41 -3.32 -20.65
C GLY A 117 3.12 -3.42 -21.47
N ALA A 118 2.89 -2.49 -22.39
CA ALA A 118 1.70 -2.48 -23.27
C ALA A 118 1.72 -3.64 -24.27
N VAL A 119 2.89 -3.97 -24.83
CA VAL A 119 3.07 -5.17 -25.68
C VAL A 119 2.77 -6.45 -24.90
N LEU A 120 3.31 -6.61 -23.69
CA LEU A 120 3.03 -7.78 -22.85
C LEU A 120 1.55 -7.85 -22.45
N ALA A 121 0.93 -6.73 -22.06
CA ALA A 121 -0.49 -6.67 -21.73
C ALA A 121 -1.39 -7.08 -22.91
N ALA A 122 -1.03 -6.69 -24.14
CA ALA A 122 -1.73 -7.10 -25.34
C ALA A 122 -1.56 -8.61 -25.61
N VAL A 123 -0.34 -9.16 -25.47
CA VAL A 123 -0.08 -10.60 -25.64
C VAL A 123 -0.83 -11.44 -24.61
N ILE A 124 -0.83 -11.04 -23.32
CA ILE A 124 -1.60 -11.71 -22.26
C ILE A 124 -3.09 -11.72 -22.60
N ARG A 125 -3.67 -10.55 -22.94
CA ARG A 125 -5.10 -10.44 -23.28
C ARG A 125 -5.47 -11.27 -24.51
N ALA A 126 -4.63 -11.29 -25.55
CA ALA A 126 -4.85 -12.08 -26.76
C ALA A 126 -4.75 -13.60 -26.52
N ALA A 127 -3.78 -14.05 -25.72
CA ALA A 127 -3.60 -15.47 -25.39
C ALA A 127 -4.75 -16.03 -24.53
N VAL A 128 -5.27 -15.22 -23.59
CA VAL A 128 -6.34 -15.64 -22.66
C VAL A 128 -7.72 -15.55 -23.33
N GLY A 129 -8.02 -14.41 -23.95
CA GLY A 129 -9.35 -14.05 -24.44
C GLY A 129 -10.38 -13.86 -23.33
N GLU A 130 -11.65 -14.01 -23.66
CA GLU A 130 -12.82 -13.86 -22.76
C GLU A 130 -13.07 -15.12 -21.91
N ARG A 131 -12.00 -15.71 -21.37
CA ARG A 131 -12.06 -16.99 -20.64
C ARG A 131 -11.85 -16.77 -19.14
N ALA A 132 -12.94 -16.49 -18.42
CA ALA A 132 -12.97 -16.32 -16.97
C ALA A 132 -12.14 -17.35 -16.18
N SER A 133 -12.26 -18.63 -16.54
CA SER A 133 -11.52 -19.73 -15.89
C SER A 133 -10.01 -19.68 -16.14
N ARG A 134 -9.57 -19.12 -17.27
CA ARG A 134 -8.16 -18.94 -17.62
C ARG A 134 -7.57 -17.69 -16.97
N TRP A 135 -8.31 -16.59 -16.89
CA TRP A 135 -7.96 -15.44 -16.04
C TRP A 135 -7.81 -15.86 -14.58
N ALA A 136 -8.77 -16.63 -14.05
CA ALA A 136 -8.71 -17.14 -12.69
C ALA A 136 -7.48 -18.02 -12.42
N TYR A 137 -7.11 -18.89 -13.38
CA TYR A 137 -5.88 -19.67 -13.32
C TYR A 137 -4.63 -18.76 -13.26
N LEU A 138 -4.54 -17.74 -14.12
CA LEU A 138 -3.38 -16.83 -14.11
C LEU A 138 -3.25 -16.09 -12.77
N VAL A 139 -4.35 -15.57 -12.21
CA VAL A 139 -4.35 -14.90 -10.90
C VAL A 139 -3.97 -15.87 -9.77
N ASP A 140 -4.47 -17.11 -9.79
CA ASP A 140 -4.13 -18.16 -8.80
C ASP A 140 -2.69 -18.72 -8.96
N GLN A 141 -2.01 -18.54 -10.11
CA GLN A 141 -0.72 -19.21 -10.41
C GLN A 141 0.48 -18.29 -10.66
N VAL A 142 0.29 -17.05 -11.11
CA VAL A 142 1.40 -16.16 -11.55
C VAL A 142 2.51 -15.97 -10.52
N ALA A 143 2.17 -15.96 -9.22
CA ALA A 143 3.14 -15.81 -8.14
C ALA A 143 3.88 -17.11 -7.77
N LEU A 144 3.42 -18.26 -8.25
CA LEU A 144 3.96 -19.60 -7.95
C LEU A 144 4.68 -20.23 -9.16
N TRP A 145 4.59 -19.58 -10.33
CA TRP A 145 5.04 -20.15 -11.60
C TRP A 145 6.53 -19.86 -11.85
N THR A 146 7.36 -20.89 -11.74
CA THR A 146 8.82 -20.81 -11.90
C THR A 146 9.26 -20.69 -13.36
N GLY A 147 8.43 -21.14 -14.30
CA GLY A 147 8.65 -20.95 -15.74
C GLY A 147 8.48 -19.50 -16.22
N SER A 148 8.62 -19.30 -17.53
CA SER A 148 8.47 -18.00 -18.20
C SER A 148 7.00 -17.58 -18.36
N LEU A 149 6.76 -16.34 -18.78
CA LEU A 149 5.40 -15.85 -19.07
C LEU A 149 4.74 -16.62 -20.22
N SER A 150 5.47 -17.07 -21.24
CA SER A 150 4.95 -17.90 -22.33
C SER A 150 4.45 -19.25 -21.81
N SER A 151 5.25 -19.94 -20.99
CA SER A 151 4.91 -21.24 -20.41
C SER A 151 3.64 -21.15 -19.55
N LEU A 152 3.52 -20.09 -18.73
CA LEU A 152 2.33 -19.78 -17.94
C LEU A 152 1.10 -19.53 -18.83
N LEU A 153 1.24 -18.76 -19.92
CA LEU A 153 0.17 -18.43 -20.86
C LEU A 153 -0.28 -19.64 -21.70
N VAL A 154 0.59 -20.61 -21.97
CA VAL A 154 0.24 -21.92 -22.57
C VAL A 154 -0.34 -22.88 -21.53
N GLY A 155 0.06 -22.77 -20.26
CA GLY A 155 -0.36 -23.68 -19.19
C GLY A 155 0.37 -25.03 -19.24
N ARG A 156 1.61 -25.00 -19.72
CA ARG A 156 2.57 -26.10 -19.71
C ARG A 156 3.86 -25.54 -19.15
N ASP A 157 4.48 -26.23 -18.21
CA ASP A 157 5.88 -25.97 -17.90
C ASP A 157 6.71 -26.30 -19.15
N ASP A 158 7.49 -25.33 -19.64
CA ASP A 158 8.38 -25.52 -20.80
C ASP A 158 9.66 -26.30 -20.39
N THR A 159 9.55 -27.22 -19.44
CA THR A 159 10.63 -28.05 -18.87
C THR A 159 10.99 -29.23 -19.78
N GLY A 160 11.33 -28.90 -21.03
CA GLY A 160 12.14 -29.76 -21.88
C GLY A 160 13.61 -29.60 -21.49
N ILE A 161 14.22 -30.67 -20.96
CA ILE A 161 15.59 -30.68 -20.40
C ILE A 161 15.65 -29.97 -19.02
N GLY A 162 16.35 -30.57 -18.07
CA GLY A 162 16.26 -30.20 -16.66
C GLY A 162 17.43 -29.34 -16.17
N ASP A 163 17.10 -28.23 -15.51
CA ASP A 163 17.62 -27.91 -14.18
C ASP A 163 16.57 -27.10 -13.41
N HIS A 164 16.35 -27.42 -12.14
CA HIS A 164 15.22 -26.88 -11.37
C HIS A 164 15.54 -25.54 -10.70
N LEU A 165 15.68 -24.48 -11.51
CA LEU A 165 15.83 -23.08 -11.06
C LEU A 165 14.53 -22.51 -10.47
N SER A 166 14.11 -23.09 -9.35
CA SER A 166 12.90 -22.75 -8.61
C SER A 166 13.18 -21.77 -7.48
N VAL A 167 13.31 -20.48 -7.81
CA VAL A 167 13.27 -19.42 -6.78
C VAL A 167 11.91 -19.52 -6.07
N PRO A 168 11.86 -19.69 -4.73
CA PRO A 168 10.59 -19.78 -4.02
C PRO A 168 9.82 -18.46 -4.10
N PRO A 169 8.49 -18.48 -3.95
CA PRO A 169 7.67 -17.26 -3.96
C PRO A 169 7.98 -16.41 -2.72
N SER A 170 8.95 -15.49 -2.84
CA SER A 170 9.24 -14.52 -1.79
C SER A 170 7.95 -13.78 -1.41
N PRO A 171 7.59 -13.71 -0.12
CA PRO A 171 6.48 -12.85 0.29
C PRO A 171 6.80 -11.41 -0.13
N PRO A 172 5.80 -10.61 -0.59
CA PRO A 172 6.03 -9.22 -0.94
C PRO A 172 6.52 -8.48 0.32
N ASN A 173 7.81 -8.13 0.34
CA ASN A 173 8.44 -7.59 1.54
C ASN A 173 8.10 -6.11 1.65
N VAL A 174 7.33 -5.76 2.69
CA VAL A 174 6.87 -4.38 2.96
C VAL A 174 8.04 -3.39 3.00
N TRP A 175 9.21 -3.85 3.45
CA TRP A 175 10.43 -3.06 3.62
C TRP A 175 11.18 -2.72 2.32
N THR A 176 10.83 -3.31 1.17
CA THR A 176 11.48 -3.00 -0.12
C THR A 176 10.67 -2.05 -1.01
N GLY A 177 9.55 -1.51 -0.52
CA GLY A 177 8.75 -0.50 -1.24
C GLY A 177 7.97 -1.02 -2.46
N HIS A 178 7.96 -2.33 -2.71
CA HIS A 178 7.23 -2.92 -3.84
C HIS A 178 5.80 -3.28 -3.46
N TRP A 179 4.93 -2.28 -3.55
CA TRP A 179 3.48 -2.46 -3.49
C TRP A 179 2.95 -3.35 -4.63
N TRP A 180 3.69 -3.49 -5.74
CA TRP A 180 3.27 -4.20 -6.95
C TRP A 180 3.21 -5.73 -6.79
N ARG A 181 2.00 -6.29 -6.77
CA ARG A 181 1.75 -7.74 -6.67
C ARG A 181 1.39 -8.33 -8.05
N PRO A 182 2.10 -9.36 -8.57
CA PRO A 182 1.80 -9.94 -9.89
C PRO A 182 0.36 -10.46 -10.06
N ALA A 183 -0.25 -10.99 -8.99
CA ALA A 183 -1.66 -11.39 -8.99
C ALA A 183 -2.63 -10.19 -9.14
N ASN A 184 -2.30 -9.03 -8.56
CA ASN A 184 -3.05 -7.79 -8.74
C ASN A 184 -2.94 -7.29 -10.19
N ILE A 185 -1.73 -7.36 -10.77
CA ILE A 185 -1.49 -7.00 -12.17
C ILE A 185 -2.32 -7.90 -13.12
N MET A 186 -2.33 -9.22 -12.91
CA MET A 186 -3.18 -10.13 -13.69
C MET A 186 -4.68 -9.80 -13.55
N LEU A 187 -5.15 -9.51 -12.33
CA LEU A 187 -6.55 -9.14 -12.10
C LEU A 187 -6.90 -7.76 -12.69
N ALA A 188 -5.93 -6.83 -12.76
CA ALA A 188 -6.05 -5.52 -13.40
C ALA A 188 -6.01 -5.59 -14.95
N LEU A 189 -5.50 -6.68 -15.52
CA LEU A 189 -5.52 -6.94 -16.96
C LEU A 189 -6.79 -7.68 -17.42
N ALA A 190 -7.46 -8.40 -16.52
CA ALA A 190 -8.69 -9.12 -16.82
C ALA A 190 -9.85 -8.17 -17.19
N PRO A 191 -10.79 -8.58 -18.06
CA PRO A 191 -12.08 -7.92 -18.20
C PRO A 191 -12.79 -7.81 -16.84
N LEU A 192 -13.49 -6.70 -16.58
CA LEU A 192 -14.13 -6.43 -15.28
C LEU A 192 -15.04 -7.58 -14.82
N GLU A 193 -15.84 -8.15 -15.72
CA GLU A 193 -16.73 -9.28 -15.41
C GLU A 193 -15.96 -10.56 -15.07
N ASP A 194 -14.83 -10.85 -15.73
CA ASP A 194 -14.00 -12.01 -15.40
C ASP A 194 -13.27 -11.81 -14.07
N GLY A 195 -12.87 -10.58 -13.75
CA GLY A 195 -12.38 -10.20 -12.42
C GLY A 195 -13.44 -10.30 -11.32
N ARG A 196 -14.70 -9.96 -11.61
CA ARG A 196 -15.85 -10.18 -10.70
C ARG A 196 -16.10 -11.68 -10.50
N ARG A 197 -16.17 -12.46 -11.58
CA ARG A 197 -16.32 -13.93 -11.58
C ARG A 197 -15.25 -14.64 -10.76
N PHE A 198 -14.01 -14.17 -10.82
CA PHE A 198 -12.93 -14.70 -9.98
C PHE A 198 -13.35 -14.75 -8.50
N PHE A 199 -13.94 -13.69 -7.95
CA PHE A 199 -14.39 -13.69 -6.56
C PHE A 199 -15.75 -14.35 -6.34
N THR A 200 -16.69 -14.28 -7.30
CA THR A 200 -18.09 -14.70 -7.10
C THR A 200 -18.40 -16.16 -7.45
N GLU A 201 -17.72 -16.77 -8.42
CA GLU A 201 -17.98 -18.15 -8.88
C GLU A 201 -17.24 -19.22 -8.06
N ALA A 202 -16.53 -18.82 -7.00
CA ALA A 202 -15.75 -19.73 -6.17
C ALA A 202 -16.65 -20.47 -5.15
N ILE A 203 -16.53 -21.80 -5.10
CA ILE A 203 -17.25 -22.67 -4.16
C ILE A 203 -16.31 -23.43 -3.22
N GLY A 204 -16.80 -23.79 -2.03
CA GLY A 204 -16.09 -24.63 -1.06
C GLY A 204 -14.68 -24.13 -0.73
N ARG A 205 -13.68 -25.02 -0.83
CA ARG A 205 -12.26 -24.69 -0.57
C ARG A 205 -11.73 -23.57 -1.46
N THR A 206 -12.21 -23.44 -2.70
CA THR A 206 -11.80 -22.38 -3.63
C THR A 206 -12.29 -21.00 -3.16
N ALA A 207 -13.48 -20.92 -2.57
CA ALA A 207 -13.99 -19.68 -1.98
C ALA A 207 -13.10 -19.21 -0.82
N ILE A 208 -12.67 -20.14 0.04
CA ILE A 208 -11.76 -19.85 1.15
C ILE A 208 -10.39 -19.36 0.62
N ARG A 209 -9.84 -20.02 -0.40
CA ARG A 209 -8.58 -19.59 -1.05
C ARG A 209 -8.70 -18.18 -1.62
N ARG A 210 -9.75 -17.89 -2.41
CA ARG A 210 -9.92 -16.59 -3.06
C ARG A 210 -10.28 -15.46 -2.09
N ALA A 211 -10.94 -15.73 -0.97
CA ALA A 211 -11.11 -14.77 0.11
C ALA A 211 -9.76 -14.45 0.82
N GLY A 212 -8.88 -15.45 0.97
CA GLY A 212 -7.50 -15.25 1.43
C GLY A 212 -6.66 -14.46 0.43
N ALA A 213 -6.82 -14.74 -0.87
CA ALA A 213 -6.19 -13.97 -1.94
C ALA A 213 -6.67 -12.51 -1.91
N ALA A 214 -7.98 -12.24 -1.89
CA ALA A 214 -8.55 -10.89 -1.80
C ALA A 214 -7.95 -10.09 -0.62
N GLN A 215 -7.88 -10.69 0.58
CA GLN A 215 -7.25 -10.08 1.75
C GLN A 215 -5.78 -9.70 1.49
N ALA A 216 -5.01 -10.61 0.88
CA ALA A 216 -3.58 -10.39 0.60
C ALA A 216 -3.31 -9.53 -0.64
N MET A 217 -4.33 -9.28 -1.48
CA MET A 217 -4.29 -8.41 -2.65
C MET A 217 -4.74 -6.98 -2.31
N ALA A 218 -5.65 -6.80 -1.36
CA ALA A 218 -6.18 -5.50 -0.94
C ALA A 218 -5.11 -4.55 -0.37
N GLY A 219 -4.11 -5.11 0.33
CA GLY A 219 -2.94 -4.37 0.83
C GLY A 219 -1.82 -4.17 -0.21
N CYS A 220 -2.11 -4.37 -1.50
CA CYS A 220 -1.12 -4.29 -2.58
C CYS A 220 -1.69 -3.56 -3.79
N MET A 221 -0.79 -3.12 -4.66
CA MET A 221 -1.09 -2.46 -5.94
C MET A 221 -0.86 -3.40 -7.15
N PRO A 222 -1.48 -3.12 -8.31
CA PRO A 222 -2.55 -2.14 -8.49
C PRO A 222 -3.86 -2.56 -7.79
N LEU A 223 -4.70 -1.61 -7.43
CA LEU A 223 -6.08 -1.87 -7.04
C LEU A 223 -6.97 -1.88 -8.29
N SER A 224 -7.80 -2.91 -8.45
CA SER A 224 -8.79 -3.02 -9.54
C SER A 224 -10.22 -2.88 -9.01
N ARG A 225 -11.13 -2.33 -9.82
CA ARG A 225 -12.54 -2.18 -9.44
C ARG A 225 -13.16 -3.50 -8.94
N ALA A 226 -12.85 -4.64 -9.57
CA ALA A 226 -13.30 -5.96 -9.11
C ALA A 226 -12.84 -6.36 -7.70
N LEU A 227 -11.59 -6.05 -7.33
CA LEU A 227 -11.05 -6.32 -5.99
C LEU A 227 -11.70 -5.42 -4.93
N VAL A 228 -11.89 -4.14 -5.25
CA VAL A 228 -12.53 -3.16 -4.37
C VAL A 228 -14.00 -3.54 -4.15
N GLU A 229 -14.77 -3.77 -5.22
CA GLU A 229 -16.17 -4.20 -5.15
C GLU A 229 -16.35 -5.50 -4.34
N HIS A 230 -15.46 -6.48 -4.50
CA HIS A 230 -15.51 -7.70 -3.69
C HIS A 230 -15.22 -7.43 -2.21
N THR A 231 -14.21 -6.60 -1.91
CA THR A 231 -13.81 -6.24 -0.53
C THR A 231 -14.91 -5.45 0.20
N LEU A 232 -15.62 -4.59 -0.55
CA LEU A 232 -16.80 -3.85 -0.09
C LEU A 232 -18.10 -4.68 -0.12
N SER A 233 -18.16 -5.82 -0.80
CA SER A 233 -19.33 -6.69 -0.73
C SER A 233 -19.51 -7.29 0.68
N PRO A 234 -20.73 -7.72 1.07
CA PRO A 234 -20.95 -8.49 2.30
C PRO A 234 -20.17 -9.83 2.37
N ARG A 235 -19.54 -10.27 1.27
CA ARG A 235 -18.65 -11.44 1.22
C ARG A 235 -17.18 -11.08 1.52
N GLY A 236 -16.83 -9.79 1.47
CA GLY A 236 -15.50 -9.30 1.82
C GLY A 236 -15.26 -9.45 3.33
N ARG A 237 -14.03 -9.82 3.71
CA ARG A 237 -13.63 -10.00 5.11
C ARG A 237 -13.18 -8.68 5.73
N LEU A 238 -13.40 -8.49 7.04
CA LEU A 238 -12.85 -7.37 7.83
C LEU A 238 -11.36 -7.15 7.54
N ARG A 239 -10.52 -8.20 7.60
CA ARG A 239 -9.08 -8.06 7.32
C ARG A 239 -8.75 -7.67 5.88
N ALA A 240 -9.63 -7.91 4.90
CA ALA A 240 -9.48 -7.37 3.55
C ALA A 240 -9.82 -5.87 3.50
N ARG A 241 -10.88 -5.44 4.21
CA ARG A 241 -11.24 -4.01 4.35
C ARG A 241 -10.19 -3.21 5.10
N VAL A 242 -9.61 -3.75 6.18
CA VAL A 242 -8.50 -3.12 6.92
C VAL A 242 -7.25 -3.04 6.04
N ASN A 243 -6.90 -4.11 5.32
CA ASN A 243 -5.78 -4.07 4.37
C ASN A 243 -6.01 -3.07 3.23
N LEU A 244 -7.26 -2.85 2.79
CA LEU A 244 -7.61 -1.82 1.80
C LEU A 244 -7.52 -0.42 2.42
N ALA A 245 -8.02 -0.23 3.63
CA ALA A 245 -7.99 1.05 4.36
C ALA A 245 -6.57 1.51 4.75
N GLY A 246 -5.61 0.58 4.81
CA GLY A 246 -4.18 0.84 5.04
C GLY A 246 -3.29 0.75 3.79
N ASN A 247 -3.87 0.55 2.59
CA ASN A 247 -3.11 0.58 1.35
C ASN A 247 -3.04 2.02 0.84
N ALA A 248 -1.84 2.61 0.91
CA ALA A 248 -1.54 4.01 0.60
C ALA A 248 -2.19 4.57 -0.68
N PHE A 249 -2.46 3.71 -1.67
CA PHE A 249 -3.03 4.07 -2.97
C PHE A 249 -4.55 3.85 -3.09
N THR A 250 -5.24 3.52 -2.01
CA THR A 250 -6.70 3.40 -2.00
C THR A 250 -7.36 4.77 -2.23
N PRO A 251 -8.32 4.88 -3.18
CA PRO A 251 -9.01 6.13 -3.44
C PRO A 251 -9.81 6.68 -2.26
N ASP A 252 -9.86 8.00 -2.10
CA ASP A 252 -10.58 8.65 -0.99
C ASP A 252 -12.07 8.26 -0.94
N VAL A 253 -12.73 8.10 -2.11
CA VAL A 253 -14.11 7.61 -2.17
C VAL A 253 -14.28 6.18 -1.62
N VAL A 254 -13.25 5.35 -1.74
CA VAL A 254 -13.22 3.99 -1.17
C VAL A 254 -12.92 4.05 0.33
N LEU A 255 -12.03 4.94 0.78
CA LEU A 255 -11.78 5.18 2.21
C LEU A 255 -13.04 5.73 2.92
N ALA A 256 -13.79 6.63 2.28
CA ALA A 256 -15.07 7.14 2.79
C ALA A 256 -16.12 6.02 2.92
N GLU A 257 -16.31 5.20 1.88
CA GLU A 257 -17.19 4.03 1.89
C GLU A 257 -16.75 2.96 2.91
N LEU A 258 -15.46 2.88 3.23
CA LEU A 258 -14.93 2.04 4.31
C LEU A 258 -15.25 2.63 5.70
N LEU A 259 -15.09 3.95 5.91
CA LEU A 259 -15.42 4.61 7.18
C LEU A 259 -16.92 4.61 7.50
N ASN A 260 -17.78 4.76 6.49
CA ASN A 260 -19.24 4.73 6.64
C ASN A 260 -19.80 3.37 7.09
N ARG A 261 -18.97 2.32 7.16
CA ARG A 261 -19.36 0.98 7.60
C ARG A 261 -19.24 0.86 9.11
N ALA A 262 -20.36 1.15 9.77
CA ALA A 262 -20.51 1.03 11.22
C ALA A 262 -20.04 -0.34 11.74
N GLY A 263 -19.23 -0.33 12.81
CA GLY A 263 -18.85 -1.53 13.57
C GLY A 263 -17.43 -2.06 13.35
N GLU A 264 -16.60 -1.44 12.50
CA GLU A 264 -15.22 -1.90 12.23
C GLU A 264 -14.12 -0.89 12.66
N PRO A 265 -13.84 -0.71 13.98
CA PRO A 265 -12.87 0.29 14.47
C PRO A 265 -11.46 0.21 13.89
N ALA A 266 -11.05 -0.98 13.42
CA ALA A 266 -9.77 -1.18 12.75
C ALA A 266 -9.65 -0.43 11.42
N ILE A 267 -10.75 -0.15 10.72
CA ILE A 267 -10.76 0.72 9.53
C ILE A 267 -10.38 2.14 9.93
N ALA A 268 -11.05 2.71 10.95
CA ALA A 268 -10.73 4.06 11.42
C ALA A 268 -9.26 4.18 11.89
N THR A 269 -8.71 3.13 12.53
CA THR A 269 -7.28 3.09 12.86
C THR A 269 -6.38 3.10 11.62
N ALA A 270 -6.69 2.30 10.60
CA ALA A 270 -5.94 2.31 9.35
C ALA A 270 -5.99 3.68 8.65
N VAL A 271 -7.17 4.32 8.57
CA VAL A 271 -7.31 5.65 7.92
C VAL A 271 -6.60 6.77 8.70
N ARG A 272 -6.55 6.73 10.04
CA ARG A 272 -5.77 7.72 10.81
C ARG A 272 -4.28 7.68 10.47
N ALA A 273 -3.73 6.48 10.33
CA ALA A 273 -2.33 6.22 10.00
C ALA A 273 -2.05 6.14 8.48
N HIS A 274 -3.03 6.41 7.61
CA HIS A 274 -2.88 6.23 6.17
C HIS A 274 -2.08 7.37 5.52
N ASP A 275 -0.94 7.02 4.92
CA ASP A 275 0.10 7.90 4.36
C ASP A 275 -0.41 9.10 3.58
N PHE A 276 -1.45 8.90 2.77
CA PHE A 276 -1.94 9.93 1.83
C PHE A 276 -3.44 10.22 1.97
N ALA A 277 -4.09 9.83 3.07
CA ALA A 277 -5.54 10.08 3.23
C ALA A 277 -5.86 11.58 3.25
N ASP A 278 -7.00 11.96 2.68
CA ASP A 278 -7.50 13.33 2.78
C ASP A 278 -7.72 13.80 4.24
N GLY A 279 -7.60 15.11 4.47
CA GLY A 279 -7.75 15.73 5.78
C GLY A 279 -9.11 15.45 6.43
N GLU A 280 -10.20 15.47 5.67
CA GLU A 280 -11.56 15.25 6.19
C GLU A 280 -11.81 13.77 6.52
N LEU A 281 -11.28 12.85 5.71
CA LEU A 281 -11.34 11.42 6.03
C LEU A 281 -10.51 11.08 7.27
N ARG A 282 -9.34 11.71 7.41
CA ARG A 282 -8.52 11.59 8.63
C ARG A 282 -9.27 12.20 9.83
N HIS A 283 -9.92 13.35 9.68
CA HIS A 283 -10.74 13.98 10.72
C HIS A 283 -11.88 13.07 11.20
N GLN A 284 -12.69 12.53 10.28
CA GLN A 284 -13.75 11.55 10.59
C GLN A 284 -13.20 10.30 11.31
N ALA A 285 -12.05 9.78 10.87
CA ALA A 285 -11.38 8.64 11.50
C ALA A 285 -10.81 8.96 12.90
N PHE A 286 -10.54 10.24 13.20
CA PHE A 286 -10.15 10.75 14.51
C PHE A 286 -11.34 11.00 15.45
N LEU A 287 -12.50 11.43 14.94
CA LEU A 287 -13.72 11.57 15.76
C LEU A 287 -14.12 10.25 16.43
N ALA A 288 -13.92 9.11 15.76
CA ALA A 288 -14.16 7.77 16.30
C ALA A 288 -13.30 7.40 17.54
N VAL A 289 -12.29 8.21 17.88
CA VAL A 289 -11.44 8.05 19.08
C VAL A 289 -11.31 9.33 19.92
N ARG A 290 -12.12 10.35 19.66
CA ARG A 290 -12.08 11.68 20.33
C ARG A 290 -11.97 11.59 21.85
N ASP A 291 -12.81 10.76 22.47
CA ASP A 291 -12.89 10.60 23.93
C ASP A 291 -11.78 9.70 24.53
N ARG A 292 -10.75 9.37 23.75
CA ARG A 292 -9.65 8.47 24.13
C ARG A 292 -8.29 9.14 23.88
N PRO A 293 -7.85 10.09 24.73
CA PRO A 293 -6.63 10.89 24.50
C PRO A 293 -5.36 10.07 24.21
N GLU A 294 -5.23 8.88 24.79
CA GLU A 294 -4.08 7.99 24.55
C GLU A 294 -4.11 7.37 23.14
N ALA A 295 -5.29 7.00 22.62
CA ALA A 295 -5.44 6.51 21.25
C ALA A 295 -5.21 7.64 20.23
N VAL A 296 -5.66 8.86 20.55
CA VAL A 296 -5.40 10.06 19.76
C VAL A 296 -3.90 10.38 19.74
N ARG A 297 -3.23 10.38 20.90
CA ARG A 297 -1.78 10.61 21.01
C ARG A 297 -0.98 9.57 20.23
N LYS A 298 -1.31 8.28 20.34
CA LYS A 298 -0.65 7.22 19.55
C LYS A 298 -0.80 7.47 18.05
N SER A 299 -2.02 7.68 17.56
CA SER A 299 -2.27 7.93 16.14
C SER A 299 -1.65 9.23 15.63
N LEU A 300 -1.49 10.25 16.48
CA LEU A 300 -0.73 11.46 16.12
C LEU A 300 0.78 11.23 16.10
N GLY A 301 1.32 10.39 16.97
CA GLY A 301 2.74 9.99 16.93
C GLY A 301 3.09 9.28 15.62
N GLU A 302 2.31 8.25 15.27
CA GLU A 302 2.41 7.51 14.01
C GLU A 302 2.30 8.45 12.79
N LEU A 303 1.35 9.39 12.80
CA LEU A 303 1.17 10.38 11.74
C LEU A 303 2.34 11.36 11.61
N LEU A 304 2.91 11.83 12.72
CA LEU A 304 3.90 12.92 12.74
C LEU A 304 5.34 12.45 12.45
N GLU A 305 5.64 11.16 12.58
CA GLU A 305 6.96 10.59 12.28
C GLU A 305 7.38 10.90 10.83
N HIS A 306 6.42 10.85 9.89
CA HIS A 306 6.63 11.16 8.48
C HIS A 306 5.65 12.25 7.96
N GLY A 307 4.36 12.11 8.24
CA GLY A 307 3.26 12.89 7.64
C GLY A 307 2.96 14.27 8.26
N GLN A 308 3.97 15.16 8.33
CA GLN A 308 3.78 16.53 8.84
C GLN A 308 2.76 17.35 8.03
N ARG A 309 2.71 17.16 6.70
CA ARG A 309 1.72 17.84 5.82
C ARG A 309 0.31 17.31 6.09
N GLN A 310 0.19 16.00 6.20
CA GLN A 310 -1.04 15.25 6.46
C GLN A 310 -1.68 15.60 7.81
N PHE A 311 -0.86 16.00 8.80
CA PHE A 311 -1.34 16.59 10.05
C PHE A 311 -1.90 18.01 9.85
N LEU A 312 -1.25 18.87 9.05
CA LEU A 312 -1.78 20.20 8.73
C LEU A 312 -3.09 20.11 7.93
N ASP A 313 -3.19 19.18 6.98
CA ASP A 313 -4.43 18.94 6.22
C ASP A 313 -5.57 18.44 7.13
N LEU A 314 -5.26 17.64 8.16
CA LEU A 314 -6.21 17.28 9.23
C LEU A 314 -6.67 18.52 10.03
N LEU A 315 -5.75 19.43 10.43
CA LEU A 315 -6.12 20.66 11.14
C LEU A 315 -6.91 21.66 10.28
N ALA A 316 -6.74 21.61 8.96
CA ALA A 316 -7.53 22.39 8.02
C ALA A 316 -8.96 21.84 7.85
N ALA A 317 -9.13 20.51 8.00
CA ALA A 317 -10.44 19.85 7.91
C ALA A 317 -11.28 19.91 9.19
N VAL A 318 -10.70 20.18 10.36
CA VAL A 318 -11.49 20.42 11.59
C VAL A 318 -12.35 21.69 11.40
N PRO A 319 -13.69 21.61 11.57
CA PRO A 319 -14.59 22.75 11.46
C PRO A 319 -14.26 23.90 12.42
N ASP A 320 -14.58 25.13 12.00
CA ASP A 320 -14.33 26.35 12.78
C ASP A 320 -15.11 26.37 14.11
N ASP A 321 -16.26 25.69 14.20
CA ASP A 321 -17.05 25.57 15.43
C ASP A 321 -16.48 24.52 16.42
N ASP A 322 -15.53 23.68 16.02
CA ASP A 322 -14.84 22.71 16.89
C ASP A 322 -13.41 23.15 17.28
N ALA A 323 -13.28 24.42 17.59
CA ALA A 323 -12.12 25.07 18.23
C ALA A 323 -11.48 24.24 19.36
N THR A 324 -12.29 23.53 20.14
CA THR A 324 -11.84 22.69 21.26
C THR A 324 -11.10 21.45 20.78
N TRP A 325 -11.57 20.81 19.72
CA TRP A 325 -10.90 19.66 19.11
C TRP A 325 -9.60 20.05 18.42
N LEU A 326 -9.60 21.17 17.67
CA LEU A 326 -8.42 21.74 17.05
C LEU A 326 -7.29 21.98 18.08
N HIS A 327 -7.60 22.67 19.19
CA HIS A 327 -6.67 22.86 20.30
C HIS A 327 -6.18 21.51 20.89
N THR A 328 -7.07 20.52 21.01
CA THR A 328 -6.74 19.20 21.59
C THR A 328 -5.77 18.41 20.71
N LEU A 329 -5.96 18.42 19.39
CA LEU A 329 -5.05 17.79 18.43
C LEU A 329 -3.65 18.41 18.50
N ILE A 330 -3.55 19.75 18.45
CA ILE A 330 -2.28 20.47 18.51
C ILE A 330 -1.57 20.23 19.86
N LYS A 331 -2.33 20.19 20.97
CA LYS A 331 -1.80 19.88 22.30
C LYS A 331 -1.27 18.45 22.42
N LEU A 332 -1.94 17.46 21.82
CA LEU A 332 -1.51 16.06 21.86
C LEU A 332 -0.39 15.74 20.87
N ALA A 333 -0.26 16.52 19.78
CA ALA A 333 0.86 16.46 18.84
C ALA A 333 2.18 16.96 19.47
N GLY A 334 2.13 18.03 20.29
CA GLY A 334 3.23 18.47 21.15
C GLY A 334 4.57 18.65 20.43
N GLU A 335 5.60 17.92 20.88
CA GLU A 335 6.95 17.93 20.30
C GLU A 335 7.13 17.06 19.05
N GLY A 336 6.08 16.34 18.61
CA GLY A 336 6.07 15.69 17.29
C GLY A 336 5.94 16.69 16.13
N MET A 337 5.48 17.92 16.37
CA MET A 337 5.38 18.96 15.34
C MET A 337 6.74 19.61 15.07
N ARG A 338 7.19 19.62 13.80
CA ARG A 338 8.33 20.44 13.37
C ARG A 338 8.00 21.95 13.53
N PRO A 339 8.99 22.83 13.81
CA PRO A 339 8.72 24.25 14.13
C PRO A 339 7.87 25.01 13.10
N ASP A 340 8.07 24.76 11.80
CA ASP A 340 7.30 25.43 10.75
C ASP A 340 5.86 24.89 10.64
N ALA A 341 5.65 23.59 10.88
CA ALA A 341 4.29 23.02 10.96
C ALA A 341 3.56 23.51 12.23
N ARG A 342 4.28 23.64 13.36
CA ARG A 342 3.75 24.23 14.59
C ARG A 342 3.28 25.67 14.38
N ARG A 343 4.01 26.48 13.60
CA ARG A 343 3.62 27.85 13.21
C ARG A 343 2.32 27.86 12.42
N GLU A 344 2.18 27.00 11.41
CA GLU A 344 0.98 26.92 10.58
C GLU A 344 -0.24 26.44 11.39
N ALA A 345 -0.05 25.43 12.26
CA ALA A 345 -1.04 24.98 13.23
C ALA A 345 -1.47 26.08 14.23
N TYR A 346 -0.53 26.87 14.74
CA TYR A 346 -0.82 28.01 15.63
C TYR A 346 -1.55 29.14 14.90
N SER A 347 -1.22 29.43 13.64
CA SER A 347 -1.99 30.40 12.84
C SER A 347 -3.42 29.92 12.57
N ARG A 348 -3.64 28.61 12.31
CA ARG A 348 -4.98 28.01 12.19
C ARG A 348 -5.76 28.12 13.51
N LEU A 349 -5.13 27.83 14.64
CA LEU A 349 -5.75 27.94 15.97
C LEU A 349 -6.09 29.38 16.35
N ALA A 350 -5.22 30.34 16.09
CA ALA A 350 -5.48 31.75 16.39
C ALA A 350 -6.62 32.34 15.54
N ALA A 351 -6.75 31.91 14.28
CA ALA A 351 -7.83 32.34 13.39
C ALA A 351 -9.22 31.83 13.81
N VAL A 352 -9.28 30.67 14.49
CA VAL A 352 -10.53 30.04 14.95
C VAL A 352 -10.87 30.46 16.39
N SER A 353 -9.88 30.47 17.28
CA SER A 353 -10.08 30.50 18.73
C SER A 353 -9.55 31.77 19.42
N GLY A 354 -8.98 32.71 18.67
CA GLY A 354 -8.24 33.86 19.21
C GLY A 354 -6.78 33.53 19.58
N PRO A 355 -5.89 34.53 19.54
CA PRO A 355 -4.46 34.34 19.82
C PRO A 355 -4.18 33.91 21.28
N GLU A 356 -5.04 34.28 22.23
CA GLU A 356 -4.93 33.95 23.66
C GLU A 356 -4.80 32.44 23.93
N VAL A 357 -5.49 31.63 23.10
CA VAL A 357 -5.46 30.17 23.18
C VAL A 357 -4.11 29.62 22.73
N VAL A 358 -3.48 30.24 21.73
CA VAL A 358 -2.11 29.90 21.30
C VAL A 358 -1.08 30.28 22.37
N TRP A 359 -1.20 31.47 22.97
CA TRP A 359 -0.28 31.91 24.05
C TRP A 359 -0.32 30.94 25.23
N SER A 360 -1.53 30.54 25.63
CA SER A 360 -1.76 29.58 26.73
C SER A 360 -1.18 28.19 26.41
N LEU A 361 -1.34 27.73 25.18
CA LEU A 361 -0.84 26.45 24.69
C LEU A 361 0.69 26.40 24.60
N GLU A 362 1.32 27.44 24.03
CA GLU A 362 2.78 27.56 23.94
C GLU A 362 3.39 27.71 25.35
N LEU A 363 2.82 28.54 26.23
CA LEU A 363 3.33 28.70 27.60
C LEU A 363 3.35 27.37 28.37
N ALA A 364 2.28 26.58 28.23
CA ALA A 364 2.20 25.25 28.83
C ALA A 364 3.19 24.23 28.22
N ARG A 365 3.73 24.50 27.03
CA ARG A 365 4.74 23.68 26.36
C ARG A 365 6.17 24.07 26.75
N VAL A 366 6.49 25.37 26.75
CA VAL A 366 7.86 25.87 26.98
C VAL A 366 8.18 26.24 28.43
N GLY A 367 7.16 26.46 29.28
CA GLY A 367 7.32 26.77 30.71
C GLY A 367 7.76 28.20 31.06
N SER A 368 8.23 29.01 30.10
CA SER A 368 8.55 30.43 30.31
C SER A 368 8.21 31.29 29.08
N LEU A 369 8.07 32.61 29.27
CA LEU A 369 7.78 33.53 28.17
C LEU A 369 8.98 33.64 27.21
N GLU A 370 10.20 33.67 27.73
CA GLU A 370 11.45 33.87 26.98
C GLU A 370 11.70 32.73 25.98
N ALA A 371 11.27 31.51 26.32
CA ALA A 371 11.41 30.31 25.51
C ALA A 371 10.32 30.16 24.41
N MET A 372 9.30 31.03 24.39
CA MET A 372 8.25 31.01 23.36
C MET A 372 8.78 31.39 21.98
N ALA A 373 8.21 30.77 20.95
CA ALA A 373 8.40 31.17 19.56
C ALA A 373 8.24 32.70 19.36
N PRO A 374 9.16 33.37 18.63
CA PRO A 374 9.11 34.83 18.45
C PRO A 374 7.76 35.37 17.93
N GLU A 375 7.14 34.66 17.00
CA GLU A 375 5.82 34.97 16.45
C GLU A 375 4.68 34.91 17.49
N VAL A 376 4.78 34.02 18.49
CA VAL A 376 3.83 33.97 19.63
C VAL A 376 4.05 35.17 20.56
N ARG A 377 5.31 35.56 20.82
CA ARG A 377 5.61 36.74 21.64
C ARG A 377 5.20 38.06 20.98
N ALA A 378 5.38 38.19 19.67
CA ALA A 378 4.86 39.33 18.91
C ALA A 378 3.33 39.37 18.98
N SER A 379 2.67 38.22 18.78
CA SER A 379 1.22 38.08 18.94
C SER A 379 0.72 38.52 20.33
N MET A 380 1.43 38.17 21.42
CA MET A 380 1.15 38.65 22.77
C MET A 380 1.35 40.16 22.95
N ALA A 381 2.44 40.72 22.40
CA ALA A 381 2.78 42.14 22.54
C ALA A 381 1.81 43.06 21.77
N GLU A 382 1.26 42.57 20.65
CA GLU A 382 0.30 43.27 19.80
C GLU A 382 -1.17 42.94 20.14
N SER A 383 -1.41 42.00 21.07
CA SER A 383 -2.73 41.42 21.36
C SER A 383 -3.49 40.99 20.08
N SER A 384 -2.78 40.33 19.16
CA SER A 384 -3.23 40.11 17.78
C SER A 384 -2.81 38.75 17.23
N ALA A 385 -3.63 38.14 16.37
CA ALA A 385 -3.26 36.94 15.61
C ALA A 385 -2.35 37.24 14.40
N GLU A 386 -2.25 38.50 13.97
CA GLU A 386 -1.58 38.88 12.73
C GLU A 386 -0.07 38.54 12.69
N PRO A 387 0.72 38.62 13.78
CA PRO A 387 2.11 38.15 13.76
C PRO A 387 2.27 36.65 13.47
N LEU A 388 1.31 35.81 13.85
CA LEU A 388 1.30 34.39 13.51
C LEU A 388 1.00 34.19 12.02
N ALA A 389 -0.02 34.88 11.52
CA ALA A 389 -0.40 34.83 10.11
C ALA A 389 0.70 35.40 9.19
N ALA A 390 1.34 36.51 9.59
CA ALA A 390 2.49 37.09 8.89
C ALA A 390 3.66 36.11 8.81
N ALA A 391 4.03 35.48 9.93
CA ALA A 391 5.11 34.50 9.95
C ALA A 391 4.84 33.29 9.05
N VAL A 392 3.59 32.85 8.89
CA VAL A 392 3.22 31.80 7.91
C VAL A 392 3.31 32.32 6.47
N ARG A 393 2.88 33.56 6.19
CA ARG A 393 2.98 34.14 4.82
C ARG A 393 4.42 34.37 4.38
N GLU A 394 5.32 34.73 5.30
CA GLU A 394 6.77 34.86 5.06
C GLU A 394 7.48 33.51 4.96
N ARG A 395 7.13 32.56 5.83
CA ARG A 395 7.79 31.26 5.98
C ARG A 395 6.73 30.15 6.09
N PRO A 396 6.04 29.82 4.97
CA PRO A 396 5.03 28.75 4.94
C PRO A 396 5.69 27.39 5.10
N PHE A 397 4.94 26.39 5.57
CA PHE A 397 5.46 25.02 5.65
C PHE A 397 5.82 24.51 4.25
N ARG A 398 7.08 24.09 4.07
CA ARG A 398 7.56 23.44 2.85
C ARG A 398 7.59 21.94 3.07
N ASP A 399 6.58 21.27 2.53
CA ASP A 399 6.51 19.82 2.48
C ASP A 399 7.69 19.25 1.66
N PRO A 400 8.61 18.48 2.29
CA PRO A 400 9.74 17.88 1.58
C PRO A 400 9.31 16.76 0.62
N GLU A 401 8.09 16.22 0.79
CA GLU A 401 7.55 15.09 0.04
C GLU A 401 6.45 15.52 -0.94
N ALA A 402 6.29 16.83 -1.19
CA ALA A 402 5.23 17.40 -2.01
C ALA A 402 5.05 16.73 -3.39
N THR A 403 6.15 16.35 -4.04
CA THR A 403 6.13 15.63 -5.33
C THR A 403 5.55 14.22 -5.20
N ILE A 404 5.85 13.52 -4.09
CA ILE A 404 5.33 12.18 -3.78
C ILE A 404 3.84 12.30 -3.41
N ASN A 405 3.49 13.23 -2.53
CA ASN A 405 2.11 13.51 -2.12
C ASN A 405 1.22 13.86 -3.34
N ALA A 406 1.70 14.68 -4.27
CA ALA A 406 0.99 15.00 -5.52
C ALA A 406 0.82 13.79 -6.44
N ALA A 407 1.86 12.95 -6.60
CA ALA A 407 1.78 11.73 -7.41
C ALA A 407 0.83 10.69 -6.79
N ALA A 408 0.85 10.52 -5.46
CA ALA A 408 -0.08 9.67 -4.75
C ALA A 408 -1.53 10.17 -4.90
N ALA A 409 -1.78 11.48 -4.80
CA ALA A 409 -3.11 12.06 -5.00
C ALA A 409 -3.67 11.86 -6.42
N GLU A 410 -2.81 11.84 -7.45
CA GLU A 410 -3.21 11.45 -8.81
C GLU A 410 -3.62 9.97 -8.88
N MET A 411 -2.83 9.08 -8.27
CA MET A 411 -3.09 7.64 -8.25
C MET A 411 -4.31 7.23 -7.41
N ARG A 412 -4.72 8.05 -6.43
CA ARG A 412 -5.89 7.83 -5.55
C ARG A 412 -7.21 8.37 -6.13
N ARG A 413 -7.27 8.74 -7.41
CA ARG A 413 -8.55 9.10 -8.08
C ARG A 413 -9.38 7.85 -8.39
N GLU A 414 -10.70 7.91 -8.29
CA GLU A 414 -11.57 6.74 -8.54
C GLU A 414 -11.34 6.11 -9.93
N GLY A 415 -11.13 6.93 -10.96
CA GLY A 415 -10.85 6.47 -12.32
C GLY A 415 -9.58 5.61 -12.46
N ALA A 416 -8.69 5.60 -11.47
CA ALA A 416 -7.57 4.67 -11.40
C ALA A 416 -8.02 3.22 -11.19
N LEU A 417 -9.21 2.96 -10.61
CA LEU A 417 -9.74 1.60 -10.43
C LEU A 417 -10.16 0.94 -11.75
N ASP A 418 -10.49 1.75 -12.77
CA ASP A 418 -10.79 1.30 -14.14
C ASP A 418 -9.55 1.29 -15.04
N ARG A 419 -8.53 2.10 -14.70
CA ARG A 419 -7.23 2.15 -15.39
C ARG A 419 -6.06 1.99 -14.41
N PRO A 420 -5.96 0.84 -13.72
CA PRO A 420 -4.96 0.56 -12.68
C PRO A 420 -3.50 0.73 -13.08
N LEU A 421 -3.22 0.66 -14.39
CA LEU A 421 -1.89 0.77 -14.99
C LEU A 421 -1.97 1.82 -16.11
N PRO A 422 -2.16 3.12 -15.79
CA PRO A 422 -2.65 4.12 -16.75
C PRO A 422 -1.66 4.42 -17.88
N TRP A 423 -0.36 4.25 -17.64
CA TRP A 423 0.70 4.37 -18.64
C TRP A 423 0.61 3.33 -19.77
N LEU A 424 -0.06 2.18 -19.57
CA LEU A 424 -0.24 1.18 -20.63
C LEU A 424 -1.19 1.66 -21.74
N GLY A 425 -2.07 2.63 -21.45
CA GLY A 425 -3.00 3.20 -22.43
C GLY A 425 -2.54 4.49 -23.10
N SER A 426 -1.60 5.23 -22.50
CA SER A 426 -1.19 6.55 -23.01
C SER A 426 -0.32 6.50 -24.27
N GLY A 427 0.23 5.33 -24.61
CA GLY A 427 1.09 5.12 -25.78
C GLY A 427 0.39 5.25 -27.14
N GLN A 428 -0.94 5.06 -27.22
CA GLN A 428 -1.69 5.29 -28.47
C GLN A 428 -2.01 6.79 -28.67
N ALA A 429 -2.43 7.49 -27.61
CA ALA A 429 -2.82 8.90 -27.69
C ALA A 429 -1.70 9.85 -28.16
N LYS A 430 -0.43 9.47 -27.95
CA LYS A 430 0.76 10.21 -28.45
C LYS A 430 1.21 9.81 -29.86
N ARG A 431 0.34 9.19 -30.67
CA ARG A 431 0.57 8.91 -32.10
C ARG A 431 -0.53 9.42 -33.03
N GLU A 432 -1.57 10.05 -32.47
CA GLU A 432 -2.71 10.65 -33.19
C GLU A 432 -2.84 12.16 -32.90
N ALA A 433 -1.81 12.75 -32.28
CA ALA A 433 -1.62 14.17 -32.00
C ALA A 433 -0.12 14.51 -32.12
#